data_AF-A0A1C6AQN4-F1
#
_entry.id   AF-A0A1C6AQN4-F1
#
_cell.length_a   1.000
_cell.length_b   1.000
_cell.length_c   1.000
_cell.angle_alpha   90.00
_cell.angle_beta   90.00
_cell.angle_gamma   90.00
#
_symmetry.space_group_name_H-M   'P 1'
#
loop_
_entity.id
_entity.type
_entity.pdbx_description
1 polymer ?
#
loop_
_entity_poly.entity_id
_entity_poly.type
_entity_poly.pdbx_seq_one_letter_code
_entity_poly.pdbx_strand_id
1 'polypeptide(L)' 'MYDSHNLAIRIKSVAKSKKKVIKDMLIACELGSNTMSAMYHGKSIAFDSLAKIADYLDCSVDYLIGRTDNPDSHKK' A
#
# COMPACT_ATOMS: atom_id res chain seq x y z
N MET A 1 -7.70 -13.86 -5.89
CA MET A 1 -8.54 -12.86 -6.58
C MET A 1 -8.07 -11.49 -6.08
N TYR A 2 -7.79 -10.52 -6.97
CA TYR A 2 -7.13 -9.25 -6.64
C TYR A 2 -8.02 -8.36 -5.76
N ASP A 3 -8.04 -8.65 -4.46
CA ASP A 3 -8.87 -7.96 -3.49
C ASP A 3 -8.15 -6.72 -2.96
N SER A 4 -8.71 -5.54 -3.22
CA SER A 4 -8.23 -4.28 -2.63
C SER A 4 -8.24 -4.32 -1.10
N HIS A 5 -9.06 -5.20 -0.51
CA HIS A 5 -9.05 -5.50 0.92
C HIS A 5 -7.71 -6.08 1.40
N ASN A 6 -7.17 -7.08 0.67
CA ASN A 6 -5.88 -7.69 1.01
C ASN A 6 -4.72 -6.70 0.81
N LEU A 7 -4.81 -5.85 -0.21
CA LEU A 7 -3.89 -4.74 -0.42
C LEU A 7 -3.86 -3.80 0.81
N ALA A 8 -5.03 -3.39 1.31
CA ALA A 8 -5.14 -2.53 2.49
C ALA A 8 -4.51 -3.17 3.74
N ILE A 9 -4.78 -4.47 3.95
CA ILE A 9 -4.21 -5.24 5.06
C ILE A 9 -2.70 -5.32 4.95
N ARG A 10 -2.17 -5.62 3.75
CA ARG A 10 -0.71 -5.68 3.50
C ARG A 10 -0.05 -4.33 3.76
N ILE A 11 -0.58 -3.24 3.18
CA ILE A 11 -0.08 -1.87 3.41
C ILE A 11 -0.05 -1.56 4.91
N LYS A 12 -1.12 -1.87 5.64
CA LYS A 12 -1.20 -1.67 7.08
C LYS A 12 -0.17 -2.50 7.85
N SER A 13 0.03 -3.76 7.44
CA SER A 13 1.02 -4.66 8.05
C SER A 13 2.45 -4.17 7.81
N VAL A 14 2.78 -3.75 6.59
CA VAL A 14 4.10 -3.20 6.23
C VAL A 14 4.36 -1.89 6.95
N ALA A 15 3.38 -0.97 6.97
CA ALA A 15 3.50 0.28 7.72
C ALA A 15 3.77 0.01 9.20
N LYS A 16 3.07 -0.95 9.82
CA LYS A 16 3.29 -1.35 11.20
C LYS A 16 4.67 -1.96 11.41
N SER A 17 5.11 -2.84 10.53
CA SER A 17 6.44 -3.48 10.58
C SER A 17 7.57 -2.45 10.46
N LYS A 18 7.42 -1.48 9.54
CA LYS A 18 8.38 -0.38 9.35
C LYS A 18 8.21 0.78 10.33
N LYS A 19 7.32 0.65 11.34
CA LYS A 19 6.99 1.71 12.32
C LYS A 19 6.60 3.06 11.67
N LYS A 20 6.01 3.01 10.48
CA LYS A 20 5.50 4.18 9.75
C LYS A 20 4.05 4.45 10.13
N VAL A 21 3.70 5.72 10.31
CA VAL A 21 2.33 6.12 10.64
C VAL A 21 1.50 6.14 9.36
N ILE A 22 0.37 5.42 9.35
CA ILE A 22 -0.53 5.39 8.18
C ILE A 22 -1.08 6.78 7.85
N LYS A 23 -1.29 7.61 8.86
CA LYS A 23 -1.70 9.01 8.69
C LYS A 23 -0.66 9.81 7.88
N ASP A 24 0.62 9.68 8.22
CA ASP A 24 1.70 10.35 7.50
C ASP A 24 1.86 9.79 6.09
N MET A 25 1.71 8.48 5.91
CA MET A 25 1.68 7.85 4.59
C MET A 25 0.51 8.38 3.74
N LEU A 26 -0.70 8.50 4.31
CA LEU A 26 -1.86 9.08 3.61
C LEU A 26 -1.58 10.52 3.19
N ILE A 27 -1.00 11.34 4.08
CA ILE A 27 -0.60 12.71 3.76
C ILE A 27 0.45 12.74 2.65
N ALA A 28 1.50 11.93 2.77
CA ALA A 28 2.59 11.85 1.79
C ALA A 28 2.13 11.36 0.42
N CYS A 29 1.11 10.50 0.39
CA CYS A 29 0.52 9.98 -0.84
C CYS A 29 -0.61 10.87 -1.39
N GLU A 30 -0.89 12.01 -0.74
CA GLU A 30 -2.01 12.91 -1.03
C GLU A 30 -3.36 12.18 -1.04
N LEU A 31 -3.47 11.14 -0.23
CA LEU A 31 -4.65 10.31 -0.10
C LEU A 31 -5.54 10.88 1.00
N GLY A 32 -6.77 11.23 0.63
CA GLY A 32 -7.79 11.60 1.61
C GLY A 32 -8.04 10.46 2.59
N SER A 33 -8.40 10.79 3.83
CA SER A 33 -8.68 9.83 4.92
C SER A 33 -9.67 8.71 4.52
N ASN A 34 -10.52 8.97 3.52
CA ASN A 34 -11.51 8.05 2.99
C ASN A 34 -10.90 6.95 2.10
N THR A 35 -9.67 7.13 1.62
CA THR A 35 -8.99 6.20 0.71
C THR A 35 -8.74 4.86 1.39
N MET A 36 -8.37 4.86 2.67
CA MET A 36 -8.15 3.61 3.41
C MET A 36 -9.44 2.80 3.55
N SER A 37 -10.54 3.46 3.92
CA SER A 37 -11.86 2.82 3.96
C SER A 37 -12.31 2.35 2.57
N ALA A 38 -12.02 3.11 1.52
CA ALA A 38 -12.35 2.72 0.15
C ALA A 38 -11.55 1.49 -0.29
N MET A 39 -10.24 1.43 0.00
CA MET A 39 -9.41 0.24 -0.22
C MET A 39 -9.96 -0.98 0.53
N TYR A 40 -10.35 -0.80 1.80
CA TYR A 40 -10.97 -1.86 2.59
C TYR A 40 -12.29 -2.37 2.00
N HIS A 41 -13.04 -1.53 1.29
CA HIS A 41 -14.28 -1.86 0.60
C HIS A 41 -14.08 -2.34 -0.85
N GLY A 42 -12.85 -2.64 -1.27
CA GLY A 42 -12.60 -3.17 -2.62
C GLY A 42 -12.29 -2.11 -3.67
N LYS A 43 -12.28 -0.81 -3.34
CA LYS A 43 -12.02 0.25 -4.32
C LYS A 43 -10.53 0.29 -4.70
N SER A 44 -10.26 0.15 -5.98
CA SER A 44 -8.91 0.30 -6.54
C SER A 44 -8.41 1.73 -6.35
N ILE A 45 -7.14 1.89 -6.00
CA ILE A 45 -6.47 3.19 -5.93
C ILE A 45 -5.78 3.48 -7.26
N ALA A 46 -5.50 4.77 -7.51
CA ALA A 46 -4.69 5.15 -8.65
C ALA A 46 -3.29 4.52 -8.55
N PHE A 47 -2.74 4.13 -9.69
CA PHE A 47 -1.39 3.57 -9.76
C PHE A 47 -0.35 4.54 -9.17
N ASP A 48 -0.50 5.84 -9.41
CA ASP A 48 0.38 6.87 -8.85
C ASP A 48 0.38 6.86 -7.31
N SER A 49 -0.79 6.75 -6.69
CA SER A 49 -0.90 6.67 -5.24
C SER A 49 -0.29 5.38 -4.71
N LEU A 50 -0.46 4.27 -5.42
CA LEU A 50 0.13 2.99 -5.06
C LEU A 50 1.66 3.03 -5.13
N ALA A 51 2.22 3.64 -6.18
CA ALA A 51 3.64 3.85 -6.33
C ALA A 51 4.19 4.74 -5.20
N LYS A 52 3.52 5.86 -4.87
CA LYS A 52 3.89 6.71 -3.72
C LYS A 52 3.89 5.94 -2.40
N ILE A 53 2.89 5.08 -2.16
CA ILE A 53 2.84 4.23 -0.96
C ILE A 53 4.02 3.26 -0.93
N ALA A 54 4.27 2.58 -2.06
CA ALA A 54 5.36 1.63 -2.22
C ALA A 54 6.72 2.29 -1.96
N ASP A 55 6.97 3.46 -2.55
CA ASP A 55 8.18 4.26 -2.31
C ASP A 55 8.28 4.72 -0.85
N TYR A 56 7.18 5.19 -0.26
CA TYR A 56 7.16 5.65 1.13
C TYR A 56 7.43 4.53 2.14
N LEU A 57 6.91 3.34 1.83
CA LEU A 57 7.11 2.11 2.58
C LEU A 57 8.37 1.38 2.14
N ASP A 58 9.14 1.89 1.18
CA ASP A 58 10.35 1.25 0.65
C ASP A 58 10.11 -0.25 0.34
N CYS A 59 9.04 -0.55 -0.39
CA CYS A 59 8.64 -1.90 -0.78
C CYS A 59 8.10 -1.91 -2.21
N SER A 60 8.10 -3.07 -2.87
CA SER A 60 7.58 -3.18 -4.24
C SER A 60 6.04 -3.08 -4.30
N VAL A 61 5.53 -2.39 -5.32
CA VAL A 61 4.09 -2.39 -5.65
C VAL A 61 3.56 -3.81 -5.84
N ASP A 62 4.35 -4.70 -6.46
CA ASP A 62 3.99 -6.10 -6.67
C ASP A 62 3.76 -6.86 -5.36
N TYR A 63 4.51 -6.49 -4.32
CA TYR A 63 4.37 -7.08 -2.99
C TYR A 63 3.09 -6.62 -2.30
N LEU A 64 2.71 -5.35 -2.49
CA LEU A 64 1.49 -4.79 -1.94
C LEU A 64 0.24 -5.43 -2.56
N ILE A 65 0.22 -5.61 -3.89
CA ILE A 65 -0.90 -6.24 -4.61
C ILE A 65 -0.93 -7.78 -4.47
N GLY A 66 0.02 -8.37 -3.74
CA GLY A 66 0.10 -9.81 -3.54
C GLY A 66 0.43 -10.59 -4.81
N ARG A 67 1.06 -9.95 -5.80
CA ARG A 67 1.66 -10.64 -6.96
C ARG A 67 2.89 -11.44 -6.57
N THR A 68 3.52 -11.07 -5.46
CA THR A 68 4.74 -11.68 -4.93
C THR A 68 4.76 -11.59 -3.42
N ASP A 69 5.37 -12.57 -2.76
CA ASP A 69 5.65 -12.54 -1.32
C ASP A 69 7.03 -11.95 -1.00
N ASN A 70 7.80 -11.54 -2.02
CA ASN A 70 9.08 -10.88 -1.83
C ASN A 70 8.94 -9.35 -1.88
N PRO A 71 9.11 -8.65 -0.73
CA PRO A 71 9.04 -7.18 -0.67
C PRO A 71 10.12 -6.49 -1.53
N ASP A 72 11.25 -7.17 -1.77
CA ASP A 72 12.38 -6.70 -2.57
C ASP A 72 12.40 -7.22 -4.01
N SER A 73 11.30 -7.79 -4.51
CA SER A 73 11.20 -8.30 -5.90
C SER A 73 11.56 -7.26 -6.99
N HIS A 74 11.55 -5.97 -6.66
CA HIS A 74 11.93 -4.86 -7.53
C HIS A 74 13.45 -4.61 -7.59
N LYS A 75 14.24 -5.12 -6.63
CA LYS A 75 15.71 -5.03 -6.65
C LYS A 75 16.26 -6.25 -7.40
N LYS A 76 16.59 -6.04 -8.68
CA LYS A 76 17.44 -6.94 -9.46
C LYS A 76 18.86 -6.38 -9.54
#